data_AF-A0A536JJ13-F1
#
_entry.id   AF-A0A536JJ13-F1
#
_cell.length_a   1.000
_cell.length_b   1.000
_cell.length_c   1.000
_cell.angle_alpha   90.00
_cell.angle_beta   90.00
_cell.angle_gamma   90.00
#
_symmetry.space_group_name_H-M   'P 1'
#
loop_
_entity.id
_entity.type
_entity.pdbx_description
1 polymer ?
#
loop_
_entity_poly.entity_id
_entity_poly.type
_entity_poly.pdbx_seq_one_letter_code
_entity_poly.pdbx_strand_id
1 'polypeptide(L)'
;MISSKDVAARLGVSQATVLRAVARGLLRPALVTPGGHRRFSADEVEAFAEGLQDDPDGARLLTTGEAARLLGVSQPTLNRAVRRGRIHPTLTTPGGHRRFDSAELSAALYFEGTL
;
A
#
# COMPACT_ATOMS: atom_id res chain seq x y z
N MET A 1 9.39 16.37 -13.63
CA MET A 1 8.34 15.51 -14.22
C MET A 1 8.87 14.10 -14.41
N ILE A 2 8.14 13.09 -13.93
CA ILE A 2 8.56 11.68 -13.97
C ILE A 2 7.63 10.85 -14.88
N SER A 3 8.12 9.71 -15.37
CA SER A 3 7.33 8.81 -16.23
C SER A 3 6.38 7.91 -15.43
N SER A 4 5.42 7.27 -16.09
CA SER A 4 4.57 6.25 -15.45
C SER A 4 5.35 5.05 -14.90
N LYS A 5 6.53 4.76 -15.47
CA LYS A 5 7.44 3.71 -14.97
C LYS A 5 8.11 4.16 -13.66
N ASP A 6 8.52 5.43 -13.59
CA ASP A 6 9.13 5.98 -12.37
C ASP A 6 8.11 6.11 -11.24
N VAL A 7 6.87 6.50 -11.56
CA VAL A 7 5.74 6.49 -10.61
C VAL A 7 5.51 5.09 -10.07
N ALA A 8 5.50 4.08 -10.95
CA ALA A 8 5.31 2.69 -10.56
C ALA A 8 6.39 2.22 -9.58
N ALA A 9 7.65 2.55 -9.88
CA ALA A 9 8.78 2.25 -9.00
C ALA A 9 8.64 2.92 -7.62
N ARG A 10 8.28 4.20 -7.58
CA ARG A 10 8.11 4.96 -6.33
C ARG A 10 6.94 4.44 -5.48
N LEU A 11 5.81 4.14 -6.11
CA LEU A 11 4.62 3.63 -5.43
C LEU A 11 4.69 2.13 -5.13
N GLY A 12 5.75 1.42 -5.55
CA GLY A 12 5.89 -0.02 -5.36
C GLY A 12 4.81 -0.85 -6.07
N VAL A 13 4.29 -0.36 -7.21
CA VAL A 13 3.22 -1.01 -7.99
C VAL A 13 3.65 -1.27 -9.44
N SER A 14 2.86 -2.03 -10.19
CA SER A 14 3.08 -2.19 -11.63
C SER A 14 2.75 -0.90 -12.41
N GLN A 15 3.40 -0.68 -13.55
CA GLN A 15 3.04 0.42 -14.46
C GLN A 15 1.57 0.33 -14.92
N ALA A 16 1.03 -0.88 -15.10
CA ALA A 16 -0.38 -1.08 -15.41
C ALA A 16 -1.32 -0.58 -14.29
N THR A 17 -0.90 -0.72 -13.02
CA THR A 17 -1.63 -0.17 -11.87
C THR A 17 -1.67 1.35 -11.93
N VAL A 18 -0.55 2.01 -12.26
CA VAL A 18 -0.50 3.47 -12.45
C VAL A 18 -1.46 3.91 -13.56
N LEU A 19 -1.45 3.23 -14.71
CA LEU A 19 -2.34 3.58 -15.82
C LEU A 19 -3.82 3.39 -15.48
N ARG A 20 -4.17 2.36 -14.70
CA ARG A 20 -5.55 2.17 -14.20
C ARG A 20 -5.94 3.24 -13.19
N ALA A 21 -5.03 3.66 -12.30
CA ALA A 21 -5.28 4.76 -11.38
C ALA A 21 -5.56 6.07 -12.13
N VAL A 22 -4.83 6.32 -13.23
CA VAL A 22 -5.10 7.45 -14.13
C VAL A 22 -6.46 7.33 -14.80
N ALA A 23 -6.79 6.17 -15.35
CA ALA A 23 -8.09 5.96 -16.00
C ALA A 23 -9.28 6.14 -15.04
N ARG A 24 -9.08 5.89 -13.75
CA ARG A 24 -10.06 6.10 -12.68
C ARG A 24 -10.02 7.50 -12.07
N GLY A 25 -9.11 8.38 -12.53
CA GLY A 25 -8.96 9.74 -12.02
C GLY A 25 -8.31 9.85 -10.64
N LEU A 26 -7.78 8.74 -10.09
CA LEU A 26 -7.11 8.70 -8.79
C LEU A 26 -5.71 9.32 -8.83
N LEU A 27 -5.04 9.22 -9.98
CA LEU A 27 -3.75 9.87 -10.21
C LEU A 27 -3.85 10.69 -11.49
N ARG A 28 -3.40 11.94 -11.47
CA ARG A 28 -3.51 12.83 -12.64
C ARG A 28 -2.11 13.13 -13.17
N PRO A 29 -1.84 12.89 -14.48
CA PRO A 29 -0.62 13.39 -15.08
C PRO A 29 -0.71 14.91 -15.24
N ALA A 30 0.35 15.65 -14.90
CA ALA A 30 0.39 17.09 -15.14
C ALA A 30 0.55 17.42 -16.64
N LEU A 31 1.05 16.47 -17.44
CA LEU A 31 1.16 16.61 -18.89
C LEU A 31 0.99 15.26 -19.61
N VAL A 32 0.37 15.28 -20.78
CA VAL A 32 0.42 14.19 -21.77
C VAL A 32 1.15 14.70 -23.00
N THR A 33 2.22 14.02 -23.41
CA THR A 33 2.97 14.41 -24.62
C THR A 33 2.17 14.10 -25.88
N PRO A 34 2.51 14.68 -27.05
CA PRO A 34 1.84 14.36 -28.32
C PRO A 34 1.84 12.85 -28.66
N GLY A 35 2.90 12.13 -28.28
CA GLY A 35 2.98 10.66 -28.41
C GLY A 35 2.18 9.87 -27.36
N GLY A 36 1.35 10.53 -26.54
CA GLY A 36 0.50 9.89 -25.53
C GLY A 36 1.21 9.53 -24.22
N HIS A 37 2.48 9.88 -24.04
CA HIS A 37 3.21 9.57 -22.83
C HIS A 37 2.78 10.50 -21.69
N ARG A 38 2.40 9.91 -20.56
CA ARG A 38 2.03 10.63 -19.34
C ARG A 38 3.27 11.08 -18.58
N ARG A 39 3.20 12.28 -18.04
CA ARG A 39 4.22 12.90 -17.19
C ARG A 39 3.55 13.36 -15.90
N PHE A 40 4.14 12.99 -14.77
CA PHE A 40 3.62 13.26 -13.44
C PHE A 40 4.53 14.21 -12.69
N SER A 41 3.96 15.05 -11.82
CA SER A 41 4.76 15.77 -10.82
C SER A 41 5.33 14.74 -9.84
N ALA A 42 6.59 14.93 -9.46
CA ALA A 42 7.19 14.05 -8.45
C ALA A 42 6.56 14.31 -7.08
N ASP A 43 6.33 15.58 -6.75
CA ASP A 43 5.81 16.02 -5.46
C ASP A 43 4.35 15.60 -5.27
N GLU A 44 3.51 15.67 -6.32
CA GLU A 44 2.12 15.20 -6.24
C GLU A 44 2.05 13.66 -6.12
N VAL A 45 2.99 12.94 -6.75
CA VAL A 45 3.07 11.49 -6.63
C VAL A 45 3.52 11.10 -5.22
N GLU A 46 4.41 11.87 -4.61
CA GLU A 46 4.83 11.66 -3.22
C GLU A 46 3.68 11.95 -2.26
N ALA A 47 2.98 13.09 -2.41
CA ALA A 47 1.80 13.40 -1.61
C ALA A 47 0.68 12.36 -1.77
N PHE A 48 0.50 11.80 -2.98
CA PHE A 48 -0.42 10.69 -3.21
C PHE A 48 0.04 9.38 -2.54
N ALA A 49 1.35 9.15 -2.46
CA ALA A 49 1.93 8.00 -1.76
C ALA A 49 1.75 8.13 -0.24
N GLU A 50 1.97 9.31 0.30
CA GLU A 50 1.74 9.67 1.71
C GLU A 50 0.25 9.53 2.07
N GLY A 51 -0.65 10.07 1.25
CA GLY A 51 -2.10 9.91 1.45
C GLY A 51 -2.62 8.46 1.28
N LEU A 52 -1.83 7.55 0.72
CA LEU A 52 -2.13 6.10 0.72
C LEU A 52 -1.67 5.41 2.03
N GLN A 53 -0.83 6.07 2.82
CA GLN A 53 -0.31 5.61 4.10
C GLN A 53 -1.09 6.20 5.28
N ASP A 54 -1.68 7.38 5.10
CA ASP A 54 -2.53 8.05 6.09
C ASP A 54 -3.96 7.49 6.06
N ASP A 55 -4.27 6.66 7.05
CA ASP A 55 -5.64 6.53 7.53
C ASP A 55 -6.02 7.84 8.26
N PRO A 56 -7.17 8.47 7.98
CA PRO A 56 -7.65 9.66 8.72
C PRO A 56 -7.71 9.49 10.25
N ASP A 57 -7.69 8.26 10.78
CA ASP A 57 -7.63 7.97 12.22
C ASP A 57 -6.20 7.91 12.81
N GLY A 58 -5.16 8.17 12.00
CA GLY A 58 -3.78 8.39 12.49
C GLY A 58 -2.96 7.13 12.79
N ALA A 59 -3.46 5.94 12.44
CA ALA A 59 -2.70 4.70 12.59
C ALA A 59 -1.93 4.33 11.32
N ARG A 60 -0.64 3.99 11.47
CA ARG A 60 0.20 3.55 10.35
C ARG A 60 -0.28 2.20 9.81
N LEU A 61 -0.90 2.21 8.63
CA LEU A 61 -1.38 1.01 7.95
C LEU A 61 -0.28 0.32 7.13
N LEU A 62 0.09 -0.89 7.55
CA LEU A 62 1.10 -1.72 6.91
C LEU A 62 0.52 -2.54 5.76
N THR A 63 1.28 -2.69 4.69
CA THR A 63 1.06 -3.73 3.67
C THR A 63 1.23 -5.12 4.28
N THR A 64 0.75 -6.17 3.60
CA THR A 64 1.03 -7.58 3.98
C THR A 64 2.53 -7.86 4.15
N GLY A 65 3.39 -7.24 3.32
CA GLY A 65 4.84 -7.43 3.41
C GLY A 65 5.44 -6.81 4.66
N GLU A 66 5.06 -5.58 4.96
CA GLU A 66 5.51 -4.87 6.17
C GLU A 66 4.97 -5.52 7.44
N ALA A 67 3.70 -5.90 7.45
CA ALA A 67 3.09 -6.64 8.56
C ALA A 67 3.80 -7.97 8.82
N ALA A 68 4.12 -8.74 7.77
CA ALA A 68 4.84 -10.00 7.91
C ALA A 68 6.25 -9.78 8.50
N ARG A 69 6.95 -8.72 8.06
CA ARG A 69 8.25 -8.34 8.61
C ARG A 69 8.14 -7.93 10.08
N LEU A 70 7.13 -7.14 10.45
CA LEU A 70 6.89 -6.72 11.84
C LEU A 70 6.64 -7.94 12.74
N LEU A 71 5.86 -8.91 12.27
CA LEU A 71 5.55 -10.15 12.99
C LEU A 71 6.68 -11.19 12.97
N GLY A 72 7.79 -10.94 12.27
CA GLY A 72 8.88 -11.91 12.13
C GLY A 72 8.50 -13.18 11.35
N VAL A 73 7.48 -13.13 10.49
CA VAL A 73 7.00 -14.28 9.71
C VAL A 73 7.09 -14.05 8.21
N SER A 74 6.95 -15.13 7.43
CA SER A 74 6.82 -15.02 5.97
C SER A 74 5.44 -14.48 5.57
N GLN A 75 5.34 -13.78 4.42
CA GLN A 75 4.05 -13.35 3.87
C GLN A 75 3.06 -14.51 3.64
N PRO A 76 3.47 -15.71 3.15
CA PRO A 76 2.60 -16.87 3.09
C PRO A 76 2.04 -17.30 4.46
N THR A 77 2.85 -17.22 5.52
CA THR A 77 2.42 -17.51 6.90
C THR A 77 1.34 -16.54 7.34
N LEU A 78 1.57 -15.22 7.17
CA LEU A 78 0.57 -14.19 7.49
C LEU A 78 -0.73 -14.40 6.69
N ASN A 79 -0.63 -14.64 5.38
CA ASN A 79 -1.81 -14.90 4.55
C ASN A 79 -2.59 -16.15 5.01
N ARG A 80 -1.89 -17.19 5.47
CA ARG A 80 -2.53 -18.39 6.05
C ARG A 80 -3.22 -18.07 7.37
N ALA A 81 -2.61 -17.25 8.24
CA ALA A 81 -3.21 -16.80 9.49
C ALA A 81 -4.50 -16.00 9.24
N VAL A 82 -4.49 -15.10 8.26
CA VAL A 82 -5.69 -14.34 7.84
C VAL A 82 -6.79 -15.27 7.31
N ARG A 83 -6.46 -16.22 6.42
CA ARG A 83 -7.44 -17.20 5.91
C ARG A 83 -8.06 -18.07 7.00
N ARG A 84 -7.36 -18.26 8.11
CA ARG A 84 -7.81 -19.01 9.28
C ARG A 84 -8.52 -18.14 10.32
N GLY A 85 -8.69 -16.84 10.07
CA GLY A 85 -9.31 -15.89 11.00
C GLY A 85 -8.48 -15.61 12.26
N ARG A 86 -7.17 -15.86 12.23
CA ARG A 86 -6.29 -15.60 13.39
C ARG A 86 -5.78 -14.17 13.44
N ILE A 87 -5.64 -13.54 12.28
CA ILE A 87 -5.25 -12.13 12.13
C ILE A 87 -6.25 -11.51 11.17
N HIS A 88 -6.76 -10.33 11.49
CA HIS A 88 -7.71 -9.61 10.65
C HIS A 88 -7.03 -8.38 10.06
N PRO A 89 -7.17 -8.13 8.74
CA PRO A 89 -6.75 -6.85 8.19
C PRO A 89 -7.72 -5.77 8.63
N THR A 90 -7.19 -4.62 9.04
CA THR A 90 -7.95 -3.41 9.38
C THR A 90 -8.80 -2.94 8.19
N LEU A 91 -8.23 -2.98 6.98
CA LEU A 91 -8.98 -2.76 5.75
C LEU A 91 -8.48 -3.63 4.60
N THR A 92 -9.37 -3.85 3.63
CA THR A 92 -9.01 -4.46 2.34
C THR A 92 -9.36 -3.47 1.24
N THR A 93 -8.38 -3.12 0.41
CA THR A 93 -8.60 -2.20 -0.71
C THR A 93 -9.52 -2.84 -1.75
N PRO A 94 -10.18 -2.04 -2.63
CA PRO A 94 -10.96 -2.58 -3.74
C PRO A 94 -10.18 -3.51 -4.67
N GLY A 95 -8.84 -3.41 -4.70
CA GLY A 95 -7.95 -4.31 -5.44
C GLY A 95 -7.61 -5.61 -4.71
N GLY A 96 -8.15 -5.84 -3.52
CA GLY A 96 -7.92 -7.03 -2.70
C GLY A 96 -6.64 -7.00 -1.86
N HIS A 97 -5.95 -5.86 -1.79
CA HIS A 97 -4.75 -5.72 -0.95
C HIS A 97 -5.17 -5.51 0.50
N ARG A 98 -4.55 -6.25 1.41
CA ARG A 98 -4.81 -6.15 2.85
C ARG A 98 -3.91 -5.11 3.49
N ARG A 99 -4.47 -4.38 4.44
CA ARG A 99 -3.77 -3.42 5.30
C ARG A 99 -3.97 -3.81 6.76
N PHE A 100 -2.93 -3.59 7.55
CA PHE A 100 -2.91 -3.97 8.95
C PHE A 100 -2.43 -2.80 9.80
N ASP A 101 -3.15 -2.52 10.87
CA ASP A 101 -2.73 -1.55 11.87
C ASP A 101 -1.46 -2.02 12.58
N SER A 102 -0.41 -1.21 12.53
CA SER A 102 0.87 -1.55 13.17
C SER A 102 0.78 -1.69 14.70
N ALA A 103 -0.04 -0.87 15.37
CA ALA A 103 -0.21 -0.90 16.81
C ALA A 103 -0.99 -2.13 17.26
N GLU A 104 -2.04 -2.52 16.52
CA GLU A 104 -2.79 -3.75 16.77
C GLU A 104 -1.91 -4.99 16.65
N LEU A 105 -1.08 -5.06 15.60
CA LEU A 105 -0.14 -6.16 15.40
C LEU A 105 0.94 -6.23 16.49
N SER A 106 1.51 -5.07 16.88
CA SER A 106 2.49 -5.03 17.96
C SER A 106 1.88 -5.43 19.30
N ALA A 107 0.65 -4.99 19.61
CA ALA A 107 -0.05 -5.39 20.83
C ALA A 107 -0.25 -6.91 20.89
N ALA A 108 -0.66 -7.54 19.77
CA ALA A 108 -0.83 -8.99 19.70
C ALA A 108 0.46 -9.77 20.01
N LEU A 109 1.63 -9.29 19.56
CA LEU A 109 2.92 -9.90 19.86
C LEU A 109 3.27 -9.83 21.36
N TYR A 110 2.96 -8.72 22.02
CA TYR A 110 3.20 -8.58 23.47
C TYR A 110 2.34 -9.55 24.28
N PHE A 111 1.10 -9.81 23.85
CA PHE A 111 0.21 -10.76 24.53
C PHE A 111 0.67 -12.22 24.38
N GLU A 112 1.19 -12.62 23.22
CA GLU A 112 1.68 -14.01 23.02
C GLU A 112 3.02 -14.31 23.73
N GLY A 113 3.81 -13.29 24.09
CA GLY A 113 5.12 -13.45 24.76
C GLY A 113 5.10 -13.45 26.28
N THR A 114 3.95 -13.23 26.93
CA THR A 114 3.82 -13.08 28.40
C THR A 114 3.18 -14.30 29.08
N LEU A 115 3.08 -15.44 28.38
CA LEU A 115 2.58 -16.73 28.90
C LEU A 115 3.73 -17.74 29.01
#